data_AF-A0A6G1U4P0-F1
#
_entry.id   AF-A0A6G1U4P0-F1
#
_cell.length_a   1.000
_cell.length_b   1.000
_cell.length_c   1.000
_cell.angle_alpha   90.00
_cell.angle_beta   90.00
_cell.angle_gamma   90.00
#
_symmetry.space_group_name_H-M   'P 1'
#
loop_
_entity.id
_entity.type
_entity.pdbx_description
1 polymer ?
#
loop_
_entity_poly.entity_id
_entity_poly.type
_entity_poly.pdbx_seq_one_letter_code
_entity_poly.pdbx_strand_id
1 'polypeptide(L)'
;MMKMKKYLIAFASVALLAGSLTSCKEKLKNMDGVVTQVETSNLCDTVKSMRLYNGEDTLIFNLMDAEYNNGLMMKGDSVQVHYVKGHGDTLRALLVFVKPTPAKVIDVSKDTTKVLLTR
;
A
#
# COMPACT_ATOMS: atom_id res chain seq x y z
N MET A 1 33.63 48.13 -17.89
CA MET A 1 32.21 47.75 -17.66
C MET A 1 31.84 46.31 -18.08
N MET A 2 32.77 45.49 -18.61
CA MET A 2 32.48 44.15 -19.15
C MET A 2 32.72 42.99 -18.16
N LYS A 3 33.49 43.20 -17.08
CA LYS A 3 33.82 42.16 -16.09
C LYS A 3 32.62 41.79 -15.21
N MET A 4 31.86 42.77 -14.72
CA MET A 4 30.74 42.57 -13.78
C MET A 4 29.58 41.75 -14.39
N LYS A 5 29.32 41.91 -15.70
CA LYS A 5 28.31 41.13 -16.44
C LYS A 5 28.65 39.63 -16.55
N LYS A 6 29.94 39.28 -16.67
CA LYS A 6 30.38 37.87 -16.75
C LYS A 6 30.19 37.13 -15.43
N TYR A 7 30.43 37.80 -14.30
CA TYR A 7 30.20 37.23 -12.97
C TYR A 7 28.71 37.04 -12.67
N LEU A 8 27.85 37.97 -13.12
CA LEU A 8 26.39 37.83 -12.96
C LEU A 8 25.84 36.62 -13.73
N ILE A 9 26.31 36.40 -14.96
CA ILE A 9 25.91 35.26 -15.79
C ILE A 9 26.40 33.95 -15.17
N ALA A 10 27.64 33.91 -14.67
CA ALA A 10 28.17 32.74 -13.97
C ALA A 10 27.36 32.42 -12.70
N PHE A 11 27.02 33.43 -11.89
CA PHE A 11 26.23 33.25 -10.68
C PHE A 11 24.81 32.76 -10.97
N ALA A 12 24.17 33.30 -12.00
CA ALA A 12 22.84 32.85 -12.44
C ALA A 12 22.88 31.39 -12.92
N SER A 13 23.91 30.99 -13.68
CA SER A 13 24.06 29.61 -14.15
C SER A 13 24.28 28.60 -13.02
N VAL A 14 25.03 28.96 -11.98
CA VAL A 14 25.24 28.10 -10.79
C VAL A 14 23.97 28.00 -9.94
N ALA A 15 23.21 29.08 -9.80
CA ALA A 15 21.93 29.06 -9.08
C ALA A 15 20.86 28.21 -9.77
N LEU A 16 20.81 28.24 -11.11
CA LEU A 16 19.91 27.39 -11.92
C LEU A 16 20.26 25.90 -11.81
N LEU A 17 21.55 25.56 -11.78
CA LEU A 17 22.02 24.19 -11.55
C LEU A 17 21.70 23.72 -10.12
N ALA A 18 21.88 24.56 -9.11
CA ALA A 18 21.57 24.23 -7.73
C ALA A 18 20.05 24.03 -7.49
N GLY A 19 19.20 24.82 -8.15
CA GLY A 19 17.74 24.68 -8.08
C GLY A 19 17.18 23.44 -8.76
N SER A 20 17.89 22.88 -9.76
CA SER A 20 17.47 21.66 -10.46
C SER A 20 17.63 20.36 -9.65
N LEU A 21 18.32 20.42 -8.50
CA LEU A 21 18.55 19.26 -7.63
C LEU A 21 17.57 19.15 -6.46
N THR A 22 16.45 19.87 -6.48
CA THR A 22 15.34 19.59 -5.55
C THR A 22 14.73 18.24 -5.94
N SER A 23 15.39 17.17 -5.48
CA SER A 23 14.92 15.80 -5.58
C SER A 23 13.53 15.73 -4.98
N CYS A 24 12.51 15.59 -5.83
CA CYS A 24 11.16 15.23 -5.45
C CYS A 24 11.21 13.80 -4.87
N LYS A 25 11.66 13.67 -3.61
CA LYS A 25 11.55 12.40 -2.89
C LYS A 25 10.07 12.11 -2.70
N GLU A 26 9.62 10.95 -3.15
CA GLU A 26 8.25 10.54 -2.92
C GLU A 26 8.00 10.43 -1.42
N LYS A 27 6.93 11.10 -0.97
CA LYS A 27 6.54 11.06 0.43
C LYS A 27 5.84 9.73 0.72
N LEU A 28 6.33 9.04 1.73
CA LEU A 28 5.64 7.90 2.32
C LEU A 28 4.28 8.36 2.84
N LYS A 29 3.24 7.62 2.49
CA LYS A 29 1.87 7.82 2.96
C LYS A 29 1.38 6.57 3.66
N ASN A 30 0.37 6.72 4.49
CA ASN A 30 -0.36 5.61 5.11
C ASN A 30 -1.86 5.75 4.88
N MET A 31 -2.55 4.61 4.81
CA MET A 31 -4.01 4.55 4.66
C MET A 31 -4.55 3.35 5.41
N ASP A 32 -5.66 3.56 6.10
CA ASP A 32 -6.45 2.52 6.73
C ASP A 32 -7.64 2.18 5.84
N GLY A 33 -8.03 0.91 5.81
CA GLY A 33 -9.21 0.50 5.05
C GLY A 33 -9.54 -0.99 5.17
N VAL A 34 -10.56 -1.40 4.43
CA VAL A 34 -11.00 -2.80 4.34
C VAL A 34 -10.67 -3.35 2.97
N VAL A 35 -10.08 -4.54 2.93
CA VAL A 35 -9.71 -5.22 1.69
C VAL A 35 -10.98 -5.72 1.00
N THR A 36 -11.27 -5.22 -0.20
CA THR A 36 -12.46 -5.62 -0.97
C THR A 36 -12.16 -6.72 -1.99
N GLN A 37 -10.92 -6.81 -2.44
CA GLN A 37 -10.44 -7.80 -3.39
C GLN A 37 -8.94 -8.03 -3.23
N VAL A 38 -8.50 -9.27 -3.44
CA VAL A 38 -7.09 -9.67 -3.52
C VAL A 38 -6.91 -10.42 -4.83
N GLU A 39 -5.90 -10.05 -5.62
CA GLU A 39 -5.53 -10.73 -6.86
C GLU A 39 -4.24 -11.52 -6.66
N THR A 40 -4.27 -12.80 -7.01
CA THR A 40 -3.13 -13.71 -6.91
C THR A 40 -2.63 -14.14 -8.29
N SER A 41 -1.47 -14.76 -8.34
CA SER A 41 -1.02 -15.52 -9.52
C SER A 41 -2.00 -16.66 -9.84
N ASN A 42 -1.91 -17.21 -11.05
CA ASN A 42 -2.71 -18.36 -11.47
C ASN A 42 -2.43 -19.62 -10.64
N LEU A 43 -1.24 -19.69 -10.03
CA LEU A 43 -0.82 -20.77 -9.14
C LEU A 43 -1.18 -20.47 -7.67
N CYS A 44 -1.78 -19.31 -7.39
CA CYS A 44 -2.15 -18.83 -6.06
C CYS A 44 -1.00 -18.77 -5.04
N ASP A 45 0.24 -18.73 -5.53
CA ASP A 45 1.47 -18.68 -4.71
C ASP A 45 1.94 -17.25 -4.42
N THR A 46 1.50 -16.28 -5.22
CA THR A 46 1.96 -14.89 -5.17
C THR A 46 0.77 -13.96 -5.13
N VAL A 47 0.75 -13.06 -4.15
CA VAL A 47 -0.23 -11.97 -4.09
C VAL A 47 0.28 -10.79 -4.92
N LYS A 48 -0.48 -10.37 -5.92
CA LYS A 48 -0.07 -9.34 -6.89
C LYS A 48 -0.61 -7.97 -6.54
N SER A 49 -1.90 -7.90 -6.24
CA SER A 49 -2.57 -6.63 -5.99
C SER A 49 -3.73 -6.78 -4.99
N MET A 50 -4.13 -5.68 -4.39
CA MET A 50 -5.35 -5.61 -3.60
C MET A 50 -6.12 -4.32 -3.87
N ARG A 51 -7.43 -4.38 -3.63
CA ARG A 51 -8.30 -3.21 -3.59
C ARG A 51 -8.65 -2.89 -2.15
N LEU A 52 -8.44 -1.65 -1.75
CA LEU A 52 -8.66 -1.18 -0.38
C LEU A 52 -9.67 -0.05 -0.38
N TYR A 53 -10.75 -0.21 0.39
CA TYR A 53 -11.76 0.82 0.58
C TYR A 53 -11.53 1.57 1.90
N ASN A 54 -11.42 2.90 1.86
CA ASN A 54 -11.24 3.74 3.07
C ASN A 54 -12.53 4.35 3.61
N GLY A 55 -13.69 4.06 3.02
CA GLY A 55 -14.96 4.71 3.37
C GLY A 55 -15.43 5.76 2.37
N GLU A 56 -14.55 6.22 1.48
CA GLU A 56 -14.88 7.18 0.42
C GLU A 56 -14.63 6.54 -0.95
N ASP A 57 -13.39 6.09 -1.18
CA ASP A 57 -12.92 5.55 -2.45
C ASP A 57 -12.27 4.18 -2.29
N THR A 58 -12.16 3.46 -3.40
CA THR A 58 -11.39 2.22 -3.49
C THR A 58 -10.11 2.46 -4.26
N LEU A 59 -8.97 2.24 -3.61
CA LEU A 59 -7.65 2.36 -4.23
C LEU A 59 -7.06 0.99 -4.54
N ILE A 60 -6.26 0.91 -5.61
CA ILE A 60 -5.60 -0.31 -6.07
C ILE A 60 -4.13 -0.25 -5.64
N PHE A 61 -3.68 -1.27 -4.92
CA PHE A 61 -2.30 -1.40 -4.45
C PHE A 61 -1.61 -2.58 -5.15
N ASN A 62 -0.43 -2.31 -5.71
CA ASN A 62 0.53 -3.34 -6.11
C ASN A 62 1.28 -3.82 -4.87
N LEU A 63 1.41 -5.15 -4.74
CA LEU A 63 1.91 -5.85 -3.57
C LEU A 63 3.18 -6.68 -3.83
N MET A 64 3.74 -6.64 -5.04
CA MET A 64 4.85 -7.50 -5.44
C MET A 64 6.08 -7.37 -4.53
N ASP A 65 6.32 -6.16 -4.00
CA ASP A 65 7.45 -5.86 -3.12
C ASP A 65 6.99 -5.48 -1.69
N ALA A 66 5.74 -5.80 -1.32
CA ALA A 66 5.20 -5.42 -0.02
C ALA A 66 5.64 -6.40 1.07
N GLU A 67 6.06 -5.85 2.21
CA GLU A 67 6.22 -6.62 3.44
C GLU A 67 4.88 -6.76 4.17
N TYR A 68 4.73 -7.84 4.92
CA TYR A 68 3.50 -8.15 5.65
C TYR A 68 3.78 -8.26 7.13
N ASN A 69 2.96 -7.59 7.93
CA ASN A 69 2.97 -7.72 9.38
C ASN A 69 1.61 -8.23 9.86
N ASN A 70 1.64 -9.13 10.86
CA ASN A 70 0.49 -9.87 11.38
C ASN A 70 -0.23 -10.79 10.36
N GLY A 71 0.52 -11.30 9.37
CA GLY A 71 0.02 -12.29 8.42
C GLY A 71 -0.41 -11.71 7.08
N LEU A 72 -1.00 -12.57 6.25
CA LEU A 72 -1.51 -12.21 4.94
C LEU A 72 -2.94 -11.69 5.07
N MET A 73 -3.25 -10.61 4.34
CA MET A 73 -4.60 -10.08 4.25
C MET A 73 -5.48 -10.87 3.29
N MET A 74 -6.73 -11.02 3.68
CA MET A 74 -7.81 -11.60 2.89
C MET A 74 -8.89 -10.57 2.65
N LYS A 75 -9.79 -10.85 1.70
CA LYS A 75 -10.99 -10.04 1.50
C LYS A 75 -11.79 -9.95 2.80
N GLY A 76 -12.13 -8.74 3.22
CA GLY A 76 -12.84 -8.41 4.45
C GLY A 76 -11.94 -7.99 5.60
N ASP A 77 -10.64 -8.22 5.50
CA ASP A 77 -9.71 -7.82 6.55
C ASP A 77 -9.55 -6.30 6.59
N SER A 78 -9.46 -5.76 7.81
CA SER A 78 -9.05 -4.39 8.02
C SER A 78 -7.54 -4.31 8.05
N VAL A 79 -6.96 -3.41 7.26
CA VAL A 79 -5.50 -3.27 7.14
C VAL A 79 -5.10 -1.80 7.22
N GLN A 80 -3.84 -1.58 7.59
CA GLN A 80 -3.14 -0.31 7.36
C GLN A 80 -2.04 -0.55 6.34
N VAL A 81 -1.93 0.33 5.35
CA VAL A 81 -0.99 0.21 4.24
C VAL A 81 -0.09 1.43 4.22
N HIS A 82 1.22 1.20 4.27
CA HIS A 82 2.22 2.22 3.97
C HIS A 82 2.58 2.11 2.50
N TYR A 83 2.51 3.23 1.77
CA TYR A 83 2.63 3.24 0.33
C TYR A 83 3.30 4.50 -0.21
N VAL A 84 3.77 4.38 -1.45
CA VAL A 84 4.28 5.48 -2.29
C VAL A 84 3.52 5.49 -3.61
N LYS A 85 3.79 6.46 -4.48
CA LYS A 85 3.13 6.50 -5.78
C LYS A 85 3.58 5.28 -6.59
N GLY A 86 2.62 4.63 -7.24
CA GLY A 86 2.91 3.50 -8.12
C GLY A 86 2.91 3.94 -9.58
N HIS A 87 2.64 2.99 -10.46
CA HIS A 87 2.56 3.20 -11.90
C HIS A 87 1.10 3.23 -12.37
N GLY A 88 0.76 4.20 -13.22
CA GLY A 88 -0.63 4.42 -13.66
C GLY A 88 -1.56 4.70 -12.48
N ASP A 89 -2.68 3.98 -12.42
CA ASP A 89 -3.72 4.12 -11.39
C ASP A 89 -3.45 3.27 -10.13
N THR A 90 -2.28 2.61 -10.06
CA THR A 90 -1.90 1.78 -8.92
C THR A 90 -0.98 2.53 -7.96
N LEU A 91 -1.11 2.23 -6.67
CA LEU A 91 -0.20 2.64 -5.61
C LEU A 91 0.75 1.49 -5.31
N ARG A 92 1.99 1.81 -4.92
CA ARG A 92 2.96 0.78 -4.52
C ARG A 92 2.91 0.62 -3.01
N ALA A 93 2.42 -0.51 -2.53
CA ALA A 93 2.51 -0.85 -1.11
C ALA A 93 3.94 -1.23 -0.74
N LEU A 94 4.36 -0.82 0.45
CA LEU A 94 5.65 -1.13 1.05
C LEU A 94 5.48 -2.01 2.29
N LEU A 95 4.49 -1.69 3.14
CA LEU A 95 4.16 -2.47 4.32
C LEU A 95 2.65 -2.58 4.44
N VAL A 96 2.15 -3.80 4.59
CA VAL A 96 0.75 -4.10 4.88
C VAL A 96 0.66 -4.65 6.30
N PHE A 97 0.01 -3.90 7.19
CA PHE A 97 -0.26 -4.30 8.55
C PHE A 97 -1.70 -4.80 8.65
N VAL A 98 -1.88 -6.10 8.89
CA VAL A 98 -3.21 -6.68 9.10
C VAL A 98 -3.67 -6.41 10.53
N LYS A 99 -4.84 -5.79 10.67
CA LYS A 99 -5.42 -5.53 11.99
C LYS A 99 -6.04 -6.81 12.52
N PRO A 100 -5.72 -7.24 13.76
CA PRO A 100 -6.36 -8.39 14.37
C PRO A 100 -7.87 -8.23 14.43
N THR A 101 -8.59 -9.28 14.05
CA THR A 101 -10.05 -9.33 14.21
C THR A 101 -10.37 -9.89 15.59
N PRO A 102 -11.33 -9.33 16.35
CA PRO A 102 -11.76 -9.92 17.61
C PRO A 102 -12.19 -11.38 17.42
N ALA A 103 -11.79 -12.25 18.36
CA ALA A 103 -12.20 -13.64 18.35
C ALA A 103 -13.74 -13.75 18.44
N LYS A 104 -14.33 -14.62 17.62
CA LYS A 104 -15.74 -14.99 17.73
C LYS A 104 -15.85 -16.20 18.64
N VAL A 105 -16.62 -16.07 19.73
CA VAL A 105 -17.02 -17.22 20.54
C VAL A 105 -18.12 -17.93 19.77
N ILE A 106 -17.87 -19.18 19.38
CA ILE A 106 -18.91 -20.06 18.84
C ILE A 106 -19.61 -20.67 20.05
N ASP A 107 -20.89 -20.37 20.22
CA ASP A 107 -21.73 -21.07 21.18
C ASP A 107 -21.96 -22.49 20.67
N VAL A 108 -21.19 -23.45 21.18
CA VAL A 108 -21.32 -24.88 20.86
C VAL A 108 -22.49 -25.46 21.65
N SER A 109 -23.67 -24.85 21.53
CA SER A 109 -24.89 -25.55 21.84
C SER A 109 -25.00 -26.74 20.88
N LYS A 110 -25.21 -27.94 21.43
CA LYS A 110 -25.23 -29.19 20.65
C LYS A 110 -26.45 -29.16 19.73
N ASP A 111 -26.26 -28.80 18.46
CA ASP A 111 -27.28 -28.93 17.44
C ASP A 111 -27.51 -30.43 17.17
N THR A 112 -28.51 -30.99 17.85
CA THR A 112 -28.90 -32.40 17.73
C THR A 112 -29.56 -32.73 16.40
N THR A 113 -29.84 -31.72 15.56
CA THR A 113 -30.47 -31.92 14.25
C THR A 113 -29.47 -32.18 13.12
N LYS A 114 -28.16 -31.97 13.36
CA LYS A 114 -27.12 -32.16 12.36
C LYS A 114 -26.26 -33.37 12.67
N VAL A 115 -26.19 -34.30 11.72
CA VAL A 115 -25.27 -35.44 11.76
C VAL A 115 -23.85 -34.88 11.61
N LEU A 116 -23.01 -35.12 12.62
CA LEU A 116 -21.60 -34.80 12.54
C LEU A 116 -20.94 -35.71 11.50
N LEU A 117 -20.31 -35.11 10.50
CA LEU A 117 -19.44 -35.83 9.56
C LEU A 117 -18.13 -36.16 10.28
N THR A 118 -18.10 -37.28 11.00
CA THR A 118 -16.85 -37.89 11.48
C THR A 118 -16.27 -38.80 10.39
N ARG A 119 -14.97 -38.67 10.14
CA ARG A 119 -14.21 -39.50 9.18
C ARG A 119 -13.84 -40.84 9.80
#